data_AF-A0A3R8TKN1-F1
#
_entry.id   AF-A0A3R8TKN1-F1
#
_cell.length_a   1.000
_cell.length_b   1.000
_cell.length_c   1.000
_cell.angle_alpha   90.00
_cell.angle_beta   90.00
_cell.angle_gamma   90.00
#
_symmetry.space_group_name_H-M   'P 1'
#
loop_
_entity.id
_entity.type
_entity.pdbx_description
1 polymer ?
#
loop_
_entity_poly.entity_id
_entity_poly.type
_entity_poly.pdbx_seq_one_letter_code
_entity_poly.pdbx_strand_id
1 'polypeptide(L)' 'MELTLLGTGAPAGLPRPFCPCASCATALGADARAATAVLIGGTLLLDLTPGAAFAAARAGHSLAGVR' A
#
# COMPACT_ATOMS: atom_id res chain seq x y z
N MET A 1 -6.97 5.37 18.45
CA MET A 1 -5.92 5.67 17.46
C MET A 1 -6.19 4.81 16.24
N GLU A 2 -6.35 5.42 15.08
CA GLU A 2 -6.70 4.71 13.83
C GLU A 2 -5.44 4.44 13.01
N LEU A 3 -5.37 3.26 12.39
CA LEU A 3 -4.29 2.82 11.53
C LEU A 3 -4.88 2.36 10.20
N THR A 4 -4.47 3.00 9.10
CA THR A 4 -4.85 2.60 7.75
C THR A 4 -3.64 1.98 7.07
N LEU A 5 -3.68 0.66 6.85
CA LEU A 5 -2.64 -0.07 6.12
C LEU A 5 -2.75 0.26 4.63
N LEU A 6 -1.87 1.13 4.14
CA LEU A 6 -1.84 1.55 2.74
C LEU A 6 -1.13 0.52 1.85
N GLY A 7 -0.27 -0.31 2.44
CA GLY A 7 0.34 -1.46 1.79
C GLY A 7 0.91 -2.45 2.80
N THR A 8 0.99 -3.71 2.40
CA THR A 8 1.46 -4.83 3.22
C THR A 8 2.40 -5.76 2.45
N GLY A 9 2.85 -5.32 1.27
CA GLY A 9 3.76 -6.04 0.40
C GLY A 9 5.22 -5.72 0.68
N ALA A 10 6.10 -6.51 0.07
CA ALA A 10 7.54 -6.25 -0.01
C ALA A 10 7.83 -4.93 -0.75
N PRO A 11 9.09 -4.46 -0.84
CA PRO A 11 9.41 -3.19 -1.51
C PRO A 11 8.92 -3.08 -2.97
N ALA A 12 8.89 -4.20 -3.70
CA ALA A 12 8.37 -4.27 -5.06
C ALA A 12 6.85 -4.58 -5.14
N GLY A 13 6.17 -4.65 -3.99
CA GLY A 13 4.80 -5.14 -3.89
C GLY A 13 4.65 -6.64 -4.15
N LEU A 14 3.41 -7.05 -4.39
CA LEU A 14 3.01 -8.37 -4.87
C LEU A 14 1.81 -8.18 -5.82
N PRO A 15 1.85 -8.66 -7.06
CA PRO A 15 2.86 -9.53 -7.65
C PRO A 15 4.14 -8.78 -8.00
N ARG A 16 5.26 -9.50 -8.08
CA ARG A 16 6.51 -8.92 -8.59
C ARG A 16 6.49 -8.94 -10.12
N PRO A 17 6.94 -7.88 -10.80
CA PRO A 17 7.07 -7.88 -12.26
C PRO A 17 7.83 -9.11 -12.75
N PHE A 18 7.30 -9.78 -13.77
CA PHE A 18 7.89 -10.94 -14.44
C PHE A 18 8.11 -12.19 -13.56
N CYS A 19 7.54 -12.24 -12.34
CA CYS A 19 7.67 -13.41 -11.48
C CYS A 19 6.55 -14.43 -11.74
N PRO A 20 6.87 -15.67 -12.17
CA PRO A 20 5.85 -16.68 -12.48
C PRO A 20 5.45 -17.54 -11.29
N CYS A 21 5.91 -17.23 -10.07
CA CYS A 21 5.64 -18.09 -8.91
C CYS A 21 4.14 -18.13 -8.57
N ALA A 22 3.69 -19.22 -7.96
CA ALA A 22 2.28 -19.42 -7.61
C ALA A 22 1.69 -18.24 -6.81
N SER A 23 2.46 -17.68 -5.86
CA SER A 23 2.01 -16.53 -5.06
C SER A 23 1.80 -15.26 -5.89
N CYS A 24 2.65 -14.98 -6.87
CA CYS A 24 2.45 -13.83 -7.76
C CYS A 24 1.31 -14.08 -8.74
N ALA A 25 1.15 -15.32 -9.23
CA ALA A 25 0.07 -15.67 -10.14
C ALA A 25 -1.32 -15.50 -9.52
N THR A 26 -1.47 -15.72 -8.21
CA THR A 26 -2.76 -15.58 -7.51
C THR A 26 -2.99 -14.18 -6.93
N ALA A 27 -1.95 -13.39 -6.70
CA ALA A 27 -2.06 -12.08 -6.04
C ALA A 27 -2.45 -10.96 -7.02
N LEU A 28 -3.58 -11.10 -7.70
CA LEU A 28 -4.10 -10.14 -8.69
C LEU A 28 -5.36 -9.44 -8.16
N GLY A 29 -5.73 -8.29 -8.76
CA GLY A 29 -6.93 -7.56 -8.37
C GLY A 29 -6.90 -7.14 -6.90
N ALA A 30 -7.89 -7.59 -6.11
CA ALA A 30 -7.99 -7.28 -4.68
C ALA A 30 -6.87 -7.90 -3.84
N ASP A 31 -6.24 -8.98 -4.32
CA ASP A 31 -5.14 -9.66 -3.61
C ASP A 31 -3.77 -9.03 -3.88
N ALA A 32 -3.70 -8.05 -4.78
CA ALA A 32 -2.48 -7.29 -5.03
C ALA A 32 -2.10 -6.45 -3.80
N ARG A 33 -0.82 -6.44 -3.46
CA ARG A 33 -0.29 -5.75 -2.28
C ARG A 33 0.68 -4.66 -2.71
N ALA A 34 0.34 -3.41 -2.39
CA ALA A 34 1.29 -2.31 -2.48
C ALA A 34 2.44 -2.49 -1.48
N ALA A 35 3.58 -1.84 -1.74
CA ALA A 35 4.70 -1.79 -0.81
C ALA A 35 4.25 -1.24 0.56
N THR A 36 4.87 -1.75 1.62
CA THR A 36 4.48 -1.44 3.01
C THR A 36 4.45 0.07 3.26
N ALA A 37 3.32 0.54 3.78
CA ALA A 37 3.09 1.92 4.20
C ALA A 37 1.87 1.96 5.14
N VAL A 38 1.88 2.84 6.15
CA VAL A 38 0.74 3.02 7.07
C VAL A 38 0.46 4.50 7.33
N LEU A 39 -0.82 4.85 7.30
CA LEU A 39 -1.30 6.17 7.74
C LEU A 39 -1.87 6.05 9.14
N ILE A 40 -1.43 6.94 10.02
CA ILE A 40 -1.78 6.94 11.44
C ILE A 40 -2.60 8.20 11.72
N GLY A 41 -3.84 8.01 12.18
CA GLY A 41 -4.74 9.11 12.55
C GLY A 41 -4.90 10.18 11.47
N GLY A 42 -4.83 9.79 10.19
CA GLY A 42 -4.97 10.69 9.05
C GLY A 42 -3.87 11.75 8.87
N THR A 43 -2.81 11.74 9.68
CA THR A 43 -1.86 12.87 9.78
C THR A 43 -0.39 12.49 9.85
N LEU A 44 -0.06 11.22 10.12
CA LEU A 44 1.31 10.72 10.10
C LEU A 44 1.41 9.55 9.11
N LEU A 45 2.26 9.70 8.09
CA LEU A 45 2.56 8.64 7.13
C LEU A 45 3.91 8.00 7.47
N LEU A 46 3.91 6.69 7.68
CA LEU A 46 5.15 5.92 7.70
C LEU A 46 5.37 5.31 6.31
N ASP A 47 6.52 5.65 5.72
CA ASP A 47 6.99 5.29 4.38
C ASP A 47 6.15 5.84 3.22
N LEU A 48 6.70 6.85 2.52
CA LEU A 48 6.14 7.35 1.27
C LEU A 48 6.57 6.47 0.09
N THR A 49 5.90 5.33 -0.07
CA THR A 49 6.13 4.43 -1.21
C THR A 49 5.43 4.91 -2.48
N PRO A 50 5.86 4.49 -3.69
CA PRO A 50 5.27 4.91 -4.97
C PRO A 50 3.76 4.66 -5.14
N GLY A 51 3.12 3.87 -4.25
CA GLY A 51 1.68 3.61 -4.27
C GLY A 51 0.88 4.22 -3.11
N ALA A 52 1.55 4.83 -2.12
CA ALA A 52 0.91 5.24 -0.86
C ALA A 52 -0.21 6.26 -1.07
N ALA A 53 -0.02 7.25 -1.94
CA ALA A 53 -1.05 8.25 -2.24
C ALA A 53 -2.30 7.64 -2.88
N PHE A 54 -2.13 6.72 -3.84
CA PHE A 54 -3.27 6.03 -4.46
C PHE A 54 -3.97 5.07 -3.48
N ALA A 55 -3.21 4.42 -2.61
CA ALA A 55 -3.77 3.57 -1.56
C ALA A 55 -4.58 4.39 -0.54
N ALA A 56 -4.09 5.56 -0.13
CA ALA A 56 -4.81 6.46 0.76
C ALA A 56 -6.11 6.95 0.13
N ALA A 57 -6.06 7.37 -1.15
CA ALA A 57 -7.25 7.80 -1.89
C ALA A 57 -8.30 6.67 -2.01
N ARG A 58 -7.87 5.43 -2.31
CA ARG A 58 -8.78 4.27 -2.34
C ARG A 58 -9.39 3.96 -0.97
N ALA A 59 -8.66 4.23 0.11
CA ALA A 59 -9.13 4.09 1.48
C ALA A 59 -9.93 5.31 1.98
N GLY A 60 -10.18 6.32 1.13
CA GLY A 60 -10.96 7.51 1.50
C GLY A 60 -10.19 8.55 2.33
N HIS A 61 -8.86 8.49 2.36
CA HIS A 61 -8.03 9.44 3.09
C HIS A 61 -7.29 10.40 2.15
N SER A 62 -7.22 11.67 2.55
CA SER A 62 -6.32 12.66 1.97
C SER A 62 -4.96 12.62 2.69
N LEU A 63 -3.87 12.73 1.93
CA LEU A 63 -2.52 12.89 2.50
C LEU A 63 -2.07 14.35 2.62
N ALA A 64 -2.91 15.31 2.23
CA ALA A 64 -2.55 16.74 2.26
C ALA A 64 -2.22 17.26 3.67
N GLY A 65 -2.72 16.60 4.72
CA GLY A 65 -2.48 16.94 6.13
C GLY A 65 -1.33 16.16 6.79
N VAL A 66 -0.58 15.35 6.04
CA VAL A 66 0.56 14.58 6.56
C VAL A 66 1.71 15.52 6.92
N ARG A 67 2.40 15.23 8.03
CA ARG A 67 3.56 15.98 8.53
C ARG A 67 4.82 15.12 8.59
#